data_AF-A0A1L1VG32-F1
#
_entry.id   AF-A0A1L1VG32-F1
#
_cell.length_a   1.000
_cell.length_b   1.000
_cell.length_c   1.000
_cell.angle_alpha   90.00
_cell.angle_beta   90.00
_cell.angle_gamma   90.00
#
_symmetry.space_group_name_H-M   'P 1'
#
loop_
_entity.id
_entity.type
_entity.pdbx_description
1 polymer ?
#
loop_
_entity_poly.entity_id
_entity_poly.type
_entity_poly.pdbx_seq_one_letter_code
_entity_poly.pdbx_strand_id
1 'polypeptide(L)'
;FLQTLNQAWNDHQTSMVMIRDILMYMDRVYVQQNDVDNVYNLGLIIFRDQVVRYGCIRDHLRETLLNLVMRERRGEVVDRIAIKNASQMLMVLGINSRSVYEEDFERPFLHQSAEFYRMESQKFLGENSASVYIKKVEARINEEAERAKHYLDESTESRIVEVVEEELIKKHMKTIVEMENSGVVHMLKNQKTDDLACMYKLFSRVHDGLKTMSDCVSQYLREQGKALVQEEEGGTNAINFVQNLLDLKDRLDHFLHNSFANDKIFKQMIASDFEYFLNLNPKSPEYLSLFIDDKLKKGVKGMTEQEIETVLDKTMVLFRFLQEKDVFERYYKQHLAKRLLLNKSVSDDNEKNMISKLKTECGCQFTSKLEGMFKDMTVSNTIMEEFKEHVLSSGANLHGVDLSVRVLTTGFWPTQSSTPKCSIPSAPRNAFEAFRRF
;
A
#
# COMPACT_ATOMS: atom_id res chain seq x y z
N PHE A 1 41.00 23.84 -26.07
CA PHE A 1 41.42 22.44 -25.87
C PHE A 1 40.50 21.45 -26.59
N LEU A 2 39.24 21.25 -26.16
CA LEU A 2 38.35 20.23 -26.76
C LEU A 2 38.13 20.40 -28.27
N GLN A 3 37.98 21.62 -28.77
CA GLN A 3 37.86 21.89 -30.21
C GLN A 3 39.10 21.43 -30.99
N THR A 4 40.29 21.74 -30.48
CA THR A 4 41.57 21.32 -31.07
C THR A 4 41.72 19.80 -31.07
N LEU A 5 41.36 19.15 -29.96
CA LEU A 5 41.39 17.69 -29.86
C LEU A 5 40.39 17.04 -30.84
N ASN A 6 39.18 17.60 -30.95
CA ASN A 6 38.17 17.12 -31.89
C ASN A 6 38.61 17.29 -33.35
N GLN A 7 39.27 18.40 -33.69
CA GLN A 7 39.83 18.60 -35.03
C GLN A 7 40.92 17.57 -35.33
N ALA A 8 41.87 17.38 -34.41
CA ALA A 8 42.93 16.39 -34.56
C ALA A 8 42.37 14.96 -34.69
N TRP A 9 41.30 14.64 -33.96
CA TRP A 9 40.59 13.38 -34.06
C TRP A 9 39.92 13.20 -35.43
N ASN A 10 39.20 14.20 -35.93
CA ASN A 10 38.57 14.14 -37.25
C ASN A 10 39.59 14.00 -38.39
N ASP A 11 40.70 14.72 -38.31
CA ASP A 11 41.80 14.64 -39.28
C ASP A 11 42.45 13.24 -39.24
N HIS A 12 42.64 12.68 -38.04
CA HIS A 12 43.14 11.32 -37.86
C HIS A 12 42.20 10.27 -38.43
N GLN A 13 40.90 10.34 -38.14
CA GLN A 13 39.91 9.40 -38.70
C GLN A 13 39.90 9.45 -40.23
N THR A 14 39.87 10.65 -40.81
CA THR A 14 39.87 10.84 -42.27
C THR A 14 41.14 10.25 -42.89
N SER A 15 42.30 10.52 -42.29
CA SER A 15 43.58 9.98 -42.74
C SER A 15 43.65 8.46 -42.64
N MET A 16 43.16 7.87 -41.54
CA MET A 16 43.15 6.42 -41.35
C MET A 16 42.22 5.71 -42.34
N VAL A 17 41.08 6.30 -42.70
CA VAL A 17 40.21 5.74 -43.76
C VAL A 17 40.94 5.71 -45.11
N MET A 18 41.62 6.81 -45.48
CA MET A 18 42.38 6.85 -46.74
C MET A 18 43.54 5.84 -46.75
N ILE A 19 44.28 5.73 -45.64
CA ILE A 19 45.40 4.79 -45.53
C ILE A 19 44.90 3.35 -45.58
N ARG A 20 43.81 3.03 -44.88
CA ARG A 20 43.15 1.71 -44.94
C ARG A 20 42.76 1.36 -46.37
N ASP A 21 42.18 2.31 -47.12
CA ASP A 21 41.73 2.06 -48.49
C ASP A 21 42.91 1.81 -49.45
N ILE A 22 44.04 2.51 -49.26
CA ILE A 22 45.29 2.26 -49.98
C ILE A 22 45.89 0.90 -49.61
N LEU A 23 45.85 0.53 -48.33
CA LEU A 23 46.42 -0.71 -47.79
C LEU A 23 45.41 -1.87 -47.74
N MET A 24 44.28 -1.77 -48.46
CA MET A 24 43.17 -2.73 -48.37
C MET A 24 43.59 -4.17 -48.64
N TYR A 25 44.54 -4.39 -49.56
CA TYR A 25 45.05 -5.74 -49.83
C TYR A 25 45.82 -6.32 -48.64
N MET A 26 46.61 -5.50 -47.94
CA MET A 26 47.35 -5.92 -46.75
C MET A 26 46.37 -6.28 -45.62
N ASP A 27 45.35 -5.46 -45.39
CA ASP A 27 44.30 -5.72 -44.40
C ASP A 27 43.49 -6.99 -44.70
N ARG A 28 43.25 -7.30 -45.98
CA ARG A 28 42.47 -8.48 -46.37
C ARG A 28 43.29 -9.77 -46.39
N VAL A 29 44.56 -9.72 -46.75
CA VAL A 29 45.38 -10.92 -46.96
C VAL A 29 46.35 -11.16 -45.81
N TYR A 30 47.20 -10.19 -45.50
CA TYR A 30 48.26 -10.37 -44.52
C TYR A 30 47.73 -10.38 -43.08
N VAL A 31 46.87 -9.40 -42.74
CA VAL A 31 46.33 -9.25 -41.39
C VAL A 31 45.51 -10.48 -40.98
N GLN A 32 44.66 -10.99 -41.88
CA GLN A 32 43.87 -12.20 -41.63
C GLN A 32 44.74 -13.46 -41.47
N GLN A 33 45.84 -13.58 -42.21
CA GLN A 33 46.72 -14.75 -42.14
C GLN A 33 47.60 -14.77 -40.88
N ASN A 34 47.91 -13.60 -40.31
CA ASN A 34 48.86 -13.46 -39.21
C ASN A 34 48.20 -13.11 -37.86
N ASP A 35 46.87 -13.00 -37.81
CA ASP A 35 46.09 -12.68 -36.59
C ASP A 35 46.59 -11.42 -35.87
N VAL A 36 46.87 -10.37 -36.65
CA VAL A 36 47.28 -9.05 -36.15
C VAL A 36 46.16 -8.03 -36.28
N ASP A 37 46.26 -6.90 -35.58
CA ASP A 37 45.30 -5.80 -35.75
C ASP A 37 45.33 -5.21 -37.15
N ASN A 38 44.16 -4.88 -37.68
CA ASN A 38 44.04 -4.16 -38.95
C ASN A 38 44.59 -2.73 -38.84
N VAL A 39 44.91 -2.12 -39.99
CA VAL A 39 45.52 -0.79 -40.07
C VAL A 39 44.69 0.27 -39.34
N TYR A 40 43.36 0.22 -39.45
CA TYR A 40 42.48 1.17 -38.79
C TYR A 40 42.55 1.05 -37.26
N ASN A 41 42.47 -0.17 -36.72
CA ASN A 41 42.62 -0.46 -35.29
C ASN A 41 43.97 -0.01 -34.75
N LEU A 42 45.06 -0.28 -35.48
CA LEU A 42 46.39 0.18 -35.10
C LEU A 42 46.45 1.72 -35.02
N GLY A 43 45.81 2.41 -35.97
CA GLY A 43 45.65 3.86 -35.95
C GLY A 43 44.92 4.36 -34.69
N LEU A 44 43.87 3.67 -34.26
CA LEU A 44 43.15 3.98 -33.02
C LEU A 44 44.02 3.79 -31.79
N ILE A 45 44.78 2.69 -31.71
CA ILE A 45 45.72 2.40 -30.62
C ILE A 45 46.77 3.50 -30.51
N ILE A 46 47.37 3.89 -31.65
CA ILE A 46 48.39 4.95 -31.69
C ILE A 46 47.81 6.28 -31.21
N PHE A 47 46.62 6.67 -31.68
CA PHE A 47 46.00 7.92 -31.24
C PHE A 47 45.65 7.89 -29.75
N ARG A 48 45.14 6.76 -29.24
CA ARG A 48 44.87 6.57 -27.82
C ARG A 48 46.13 6.77 -26.98
N ASP A 49 47.21 6.08 -27.32
CA ASP A 49 48.39 6.01 -26.47
C ASP A 49 49.30 7.24 -26.60
N GLN A 50 49.41 7.80 -27.81
CA GLN A 50 50.34 8.90 -28.12
C GLN A 50 49.68 10.28 -28.10
N VAL A 51 48.34 10.38 -28.10
CA VAL A 51 47.63 11.66 -28.04
C VAL A 51 46.77 11.73 -26.78
N VAL A 52 45.76 10.87 -26.65
CA VAL A 52 44.77 10.99 -25.56
C VAL A 52 45.39 10.66 -24.20
N ARG A 53 46.20 9.61 -24.12
CA ARG A 53 46.88 9.16 -22.89
C ARG A 53 48.28 9.76 -22.71
N TYR A 54 48.68 10.68 -23.58
CA TYR A 54 50.01 11.27 -23.53
C TYR A 54 50.12 12.36 -22.45
N GLY A 55 51.08 12.20 -21.55
CA GLY A 55 51.39 13.18 -20.51
C GLY A 55 50.17 13.59 -19.70
N CYS A 56 49.89 14.90 -19.65
CA CYS A 56 48.77 15.47 -18.90
C CYS A 56 47.45 15.56 -19.70
N ILE A 57 47.43 15.14 -20.97
CA ILE A 57 46.26 15.33 -21.85
C ILE A 57 45.05 14.53 -21.34
N ARG A 58 45.27 13.30 -20.87
CA ARG A 58 44.20 12.45 -20.30
C ARG A 58 43.51 13.12 -19.12
N ASP A 59 44.32 13.57 -18.16
CA ASP A 59 43.80 14.14 -16.91
C ASP A 59 43.15 15.50 -17.19
N HIS A 60 43.74 16.30 -18.08
CA HIS A 60 43.14 17.57 -18.53
C HIS A 60 41.83 17.36 -19.30
N LEU A 61 41.74 16.35 -20.17
CA LEU A 61 40.51 15.98 -20.87
C LEU A 61 39.43 15.57 -19.87
N ARG A 62 39.75 14.67 -18.95
CA ARG A 62 38.86 14.24 -17.88
C ARG A 62 38.35 15.43 -17.08
N GLU A 63 39.24 16.23 -16.52
CA GLU A 63 38.87 17.41 -15.73
C GLU A 63 38.01 18.40 -16.53
N THR A 64 38.33 18.63 -17.80
CA THR A 64 37.55 19.54 -18.66
C THR A 64 36.13 19.01 -18.86
N LEU A 65 35.96 17.73 -19.21
CA LEU A 65 34.63 17.14 -19.41
C LEU A 65 33.81 17.15 -18.11
N LEU A 66 34.42 16.74 -17.00
CA LEU A 66 33.79 16.75 -15.69
C LEU A 66 33.36 18.16 -15.25
N ASN A 67 34.22 19.17 -15.45
CA ASN A 67 33.90 20.56 -15.15
C ASN A 67 32.76 21.10 -16.02
N LEU A 68 32.69 20.73 -17.30
CA LEU A 68 31.56 21.12 -18.15
C LEU A 68 30.23 20.55 -17.63
N VAL A 69 30.21 19.27 -17.23
CA VAL A 69 28.98 18.68 -16.65
C VAL A 69 28.60 19.35 -15.33
N MET A 70 29.56 19.63 -14.45
CA MET A 70 29.30 20.35 -13.19
C MET A 70 28.73 21.76 -13.41
N ARG A 71 29.26 22.50 -14.39
CA ARG A 71 28.77 23.84 -14.75
C ARG A 71 27.35 23.76 -15.30
N GLU A 72 27.05 22.76 -16.12
CA GLU A 72 25.69 22.53 -16.61
C GLU A 72 24.70 22.20 -15.48
N ARG A 73 25.09 21.39 -14.50
CA ARG A 73 24.26 21.11 -13.30
C ARG A 73 23.91 22.36 -12.50
N ARG A 74 24.77 23.39 -12.57
CA ARG A 74 24.55 24.72 -11.95
C ARG A 74 23.71 25.66 -12.81
N GLY A 75 23.27 25.20 -14.00
CA GLY A 75 22.45 25.98 -14.93
C GLY A 75 23.25 26.82 -15.93
N GLU A 76 24.57 26.61 -16.03
CA GLU A 76 25.38 27.30 -17.04
C GLU A 76 25.20 26.67 -18.43
N VAL A 77 25.26 27.51 -19.47
CA VAL A 77 25.26 27.04 -20.86
C VAL A 77 26.64 26.45 -21.18
N VAL A 78 26.66 25.20 -21.65
CA VAL A 78 27.88 24.49 -22.03
C VAL A 78 27.80 23.95 -23.45
N ASP A 79 28.96 23.69 -24.05
CA ASP A 79 29.07 23.06 -25.36
C ASP A 79 28.81 21.55 -25.25
N ARG A 80 27.54 21.16 -25.35
CA ARG A 80 27.10 19.76 -25.31
C ARG A 80 27.68 18.92 -26.46
N ILE A 81 27.94 19.54 -27.61
CA ILE A 81 28.51 18.87 -28.79
C ILE A 81 29.95 18.46 -28.49
N ALA A 82 30.72 19.33 -27.84
CA ALA A 82 32.09 18.99 -27.43
C ALA A 82 32.13 17.78 -26.47
N ILE A 83 31.20 17.68 -25.51
CA ILE A 83 31.11 16.53 -24.60
C ILE A 83 30.75 15.26 -25.37
N LYS A 84 29.77 15.36 -26.28
CA LYS A 84 29.33 14.24 -27.12
C LYS A 84 30.46 13.71 -28.00
N ASN A 85 31.15 14.60 -28.70
CA ASN A 85 32.24 14.22 -29.59
C ASN A 85 33.41 13.57 -28.83
N ALA A 86 33.76 14.13 -27.66
CA ALA A 86 34.80 13.53 -26.82
C ALA A 86 34.39 12.15 -26.27
N SER A 87 33.13 11.99 -25.85
CA SER A 87 32.59 10.70 -25.38
C SER A 87 32.59 9.65 -26.49
N GLN A 88 32.15 10.02 -27.70
CA GLN A 88 32.18 9.16 -28.87
C GLN A 88 33.61 8.77 -29.27
N MET A 89 34.55 9.71 -29.25
CA MET A 89 35.97 9.43 -29.48
C MET A 89 36.48 8.38 -28.48
N LEU A 90 36.25 8.58 -27.17
CA LEU A 90 36.70 7.64 -26.14
C LEU A 90 36.09 6.24 -26.31
N MET A 91 34.83 6.15 -26.76
CA MET A 91 34.19 4.88 -27.11
C MET A 91 34.88 4.21 -28.31
N VAL A 92 35.12 4.94 -29.40
CA VAL A 92 35.78 4.40 -30.61
C VAL A 92 37.22 3.94 -30.30
N LEU A 93 37.95 4.65 -29.44
CA LEU A 93 39.31 4.27 -29.03
C LEU A 93 39.37 2.96 -28.22
N GLY A 94 38.24 2.50 -27.69
CA GLY A 94 38.11 1.19 -27.03
C GLY A 94 37.99 0.01 -28.01
N ILE A 95 37.84 0.28 -29.32
CA ILE A 95 37.75 -0.66 -30.45
C ILE A 95 36.59 -1.66 -30.28
N ASN A 96 36.81 -2.74 -29.53
CA ASN A 96 35.83 -3.81 -29.25
C ASN A 96 35.34 -3.78 -27.80
N SER A 97 35.75 -2.77 -27.03
CA SER A 97 35.46 -2.67 -25.61
C SER A 97 35.14 -1.23 -25.22
N ARG A 98 34.54 -1.07 -24.06
CA ARG A 98 34.20 0.23 -23.48
C ARG A 98 35.28 0.75 -22.53
N SER A 99 36.40 0.03 -22.42
CA SER A 99 37.42 0.22 -21.38
C SER A 99 37.96 1.65 -21.33
N VAL A 100 38.29 2.24 -22.49
CA VAL A 100 38.83 3.60 -22.56
C VAL A 100 37.81 4.63 -22.06
N TYR A 101 36.56 4.55 -22.51
CA TYR A 101 35.48 5.41 -22.02
C TYR A 101 35.22 5.21 -20.52
N GLU A 102 35.13 3.96 -20.07
CA GLU A 102 34.84 3.60 -18.68
C GLU A 102 35.92 4.08 -17.72
N GLU A 103 37.20 3.85 -18.04
CA GLU A 103 38.34 4.19 -17.19
C GLU A 103 38.67 5.68 -17.23
N ASP A 104 38.68 6.28 -18.42
CA ASP A 104 39.18 7.64 -18.59
C ASP A 104 38.12 8.70 -18.29
N PHE A 105 36.82 8.36 -18.43
CA PHE A 105 35.72 9.29 -18.22
C PHE A 105 34.60 8.78 -17.31
N GLU A 106 33.95 7.65 -17.61
CA GLU A 106 32.68 7.25 -16.97
C GLU A 106 32.81 7.01 -15.46
N ARG A 107 33.82 6.24 -15.02
CA ARG A 107 34.06 6.00 -13.59
C ARG A 107 34.36 7.31 -12.83
N PRO A 108 35.29 8.18 -13.28
CA PRO A 108 35.46 9.51 -12.70
C PRO A 108 34.19 10.36 -12.69
N PHE A 109 33.38 10.29 -13.75
CA PHE A 109 32.11 11.00 -13.88
C PHE A 109 31.08 10.55 -12.84
N LEU A 110 30.88 9.24 -12.70
CA LEU A 110 29.99 8.68 -11.70
C LEU A 110 30.47 9.02 -10.28
N HIS A 111 31.78 8.94 -10.02
CA HIS A 111 32.34 9.31 -8.73
C HIS A 111 32.14 10.79 -8.38
N GLN A 112 32.45 11.70 -9.29
CA GLN A 112 32.21 13.14 -9.08
C GLN A 112 30.72 13.45 -8.91
N SER A 113 29.86 12.74 -9.64
CA SER A 113 28.41 12.88 -9.52
C SER A 113 27.91 12.42 -8.16
N ALA A 114 28.42 11.30 -7.65
CA ALA A 114 28.10 10.83 -6.31
C ALA A 114 28.48 11.88 -5.24
N GLU A 115 29.69 12.44 -5.33
CA GLU A 115 30.15 13.48 -4.40
C GLU A 115 29.29 14.75 -4.48
N PHE A 116 28.91 15.17 -5.69
CA PHE A 116 28.02 16.30 -5.92
C PHE A 116 26.65 16.08 -5.27
N TYR A 117 26.00 14.95 -5.54
CA TYR A 117 24.67 14.65 -4.99
C TYR A 117 24.69 14.38 -3.49
N ARG A 118 25.79 13.85 -2.95
CA ARG A 118 25.96 13.72 -1.49
C ARG A 118 25.99 15.08 -0.77
N MET A 119 26.65 16.07 -1.36
CA MET A 119 26.64 17.43 -0.79
C MET A 119 25.27 18.11 -0.97
N GLU A 120 24.64 17.91 -2.14
CA GLU A 120 23.34 18.48 -2.43
C GLU A 120 22.24 17.88 -1.54
N SER A 121 22.28 16.57 -1.27
CA SER A 121 21.30 15.88 -0.40
C SER A 121 21.30 16.44 1.02
N GLN A 122 22.49 16.62 1.61
CA GLN A 122 22.65 17.18 2.96
C GLN A 122 22.07 18.59 3.05
N LYS A 123 22.37 19.43 2.06
CA LYS A 123 21.82 20.78 1.99
C LYS A 123 20.29 20.76 1.84
N PHE A 124 19.78 19.93 0.93
CA PHE A 124 18.34 19.86 0.68
C PHE A 124 17.56 19.35 1.89
N LEU A 125 18.08 18.35 2.61
CA LEU A 125 17.46 17.83 3.83
C LEU A 125 17.45 18.86 4.97
N GLY A 126 18.48 19.69 5.07
CA GLY A 126 18.53 20.74 6.11
C GLY A 126 17.63 21.95 5.84
N GLU A 127 17.38 22.27 4.56
CA GLU A 127 16.69 23.51 4.17
C GLU A 127 15.21 23.30 3.76
N ASN A 128 14.77 22.07 3.51
CA ASN A 128 13.48 21.80 2.86
C ASN A 128 12.66 20.74 3.59
N SER A 129 11.34 20.76 3.39
CA SER A 129 10.43 19.69 3.85
C SER A 129 10.51 18.44 2.96
N ALA A 130 9.99 17.30 3.45
CA ALA A 130 9.95 16.04 2.68
C ALA A 130 9.35 16.22 1.28
N SER A 131 8.19 16.89 1.18
CA SER A 131 7.48 17.06 -0.09
C SER A 131 8.32 17.85 -1.11
N VAL A 132 9.03 18.88 -0.65
CA VAL A 132 9.90 19.70 -1.51
C VAL A 132 11.15 18.92 -1.89
N TYR A 133 11.74 18.19 -0.95
CA TYR A 133 12.87 17.31 -1.18
C TYR A 133 12.56 16.28 -2.28
N ILE A 134 11.45 15.55 -2.16
CA ILE A 134 11.02 14.52 -3.12
C ILE A 134 10.90 15.10 -4.53
N LYS A 135 10.25 16.26 -4.68
CA LYS A 135 10.11 16.93 -5.99
C LYS A 135 11.46 17.33 -6.59
N LYS A 136 12.39 17.80 -5.75
CA LYS A 136 13.75 18.11 -6.20
C LYS A 136 14.50 16.86 -6.64
N VAL A 137 14.38 15.75 -5.91
CA VAL A 137 15.02 14.48 -6.30
C VAL A 137 14.47 13.98 -7.62
N GLU A 138 13.15 13.98 -7.81
CA GLU A 138 12.52 13.59 -9.08
C GLU A 138 13.00 14.47 -10.25
N ALA A 139 13.07 15.79 -10.05
CA ALA A 139 13.63 16.70 -11.04
C ALA A 139 15.09 16.37 -11.37
N ARG A 140 15.94 16.10 -10.37
CA ARG A 140 17.35 15.75 -10.58
C ARG A 140 17.53 14.43 -11.32
N ILE A 141 16.71 13.42 -11.03
CA ILE A 141 16.74 12.14 -11.77
C ILE A 141 16.41 12.37 -13.24
N ASN A 142 15.35 13.13 -13.54
CA ASN A 142 14.96 13.42 -14.92
C ASN A 142 16.01 14.27 -15.65
N GLU A 143 16.58 15.28 -14.98
CA GLU A 143 17.65 16.11 -15.53
C GLU A 143 18.89 15.28 -15.87
N GLU A 144 19.33 14.35 -15.01
CA GLU A 144 20.48 13.48 -15.28
C GLU A 144 20.20 12.45 -16.38
N ALA A 145 19.02 11.85 -16.39
CA ALA A 145 18.63 10.92 -17.45
C ALA A 145 18.65 11.61 -18.82
N GLU A 146 18.02 12.78 -18.94
CA GLU A 146 18.03 13.56 -20.18
C GLU A 146 19.43 14.03 -20.56
N ARG A 147 20.24 14.44 -19.58
CA ARG A 147 21.63 14.84 -19.80
C ARG A 147 22.47 13.70 -20.37
N ALA A 148 22.39 12.52 -19.76
CA ALA A 148 23.09 11.34 -20.23
C ALA A 148 22.64 10.97 -21.64
N LYS A 149 21.33 10.94 -21.90
CA LYS A 149 20.76 10.62 -23.21
C LYS A 149 21.18 11.59 -24.32
N HIS A 150 21.39 12.87 -24.00
CA HIS A 150 21.75 13.88 -25.01
C HIS A 150 23.18 13.71 -25.54
N TYR A 151 24.15 13.39 -24.67
CA TYR A 151 25.57 13.45 -25.05
C TYR A 151 26.48 12.37 -24.46
N LEU A 152 25.98 11.45 -23.62
CA LEU A 152 26.75 10.30 -23.11
C LEU A 152 26.37 9.03 -23.87
N ASP A 153 27.09 7.95 -23.56
CA ASP A 153 26.75 6.62 -24.08
C ASP A 153 25.44 6.12 -23.43
N GLU A 154 24.61 5.40 -24.19
CA GLU A 154 23.29 4.91 -23.77
C GLU A 154 23.34 4.13 -22.45
N SER A 155 24.39 3.34 -22.25
CA SER A 155 24.56 2.54 -21.03
C SER A 155 24.96 3.35 -19.80
N THR A 156 25.35 4.62 -19.97
CA THR A 156 25.70 5.52 -18.87
C THR A 156 24.45 6.06 -18.18
N GLU A 157 23.32 6.15 -18.91
CA GLU A 157 22.04 6.67 -18.39
C GLU A 157 21.58 5.90 -17.16
N SER A 158 21.50 4.56 -17.24
CA SER A 158 21.10 3.74 -16.10
C SER A 158 22.07 3.87 -14.93
N ARG A 159 23.38 3.87 -15.19
CA ARG A 159 24.43 3.97 -14.17
C ARG A 159 24.42 5.31 -13.43
N ILE A 160 24.19 6.43 -14.12
CA ILE A 160 24.09 7.73 -13.45
C ILE A 160 22.80 7.86 -12.66
N VAL A 161 21.68 7.35 -13.18
CA VAL A 161 20.41 7.32 -12.44
C VAL A 161 20.55 6.51 -11.16
N GLU A 162 21.20 5.34 -11.20
CA GLU A 162 21.50 4.53 -10.01
C GLU A 162 22.33 5.31 -8.97
N VAL A 163 23.33 6.09 -9.40
CA VAL A 163 24.12 6.94 -8.49
C VAL A 163 23.25 8.02 -7.84
N VAL A 164 22.36 8.66 -8.61
CA VAL A 164 21.44 9.68 -8.09
C VAL A 164 20.47 9.06 -7.09
N GLU A 165 19.90 7.89 -7.40
CA GLU A 165 18.97 7.17 -6.53
C GLU A 165 19.66 6.67 -5.25
N GLU A 166 20.90 6.20 -5.33
CA GLU A 166 21.70 5.79 -4.17
C GLU A 166 21.98 6.98 -3.22
N GLU A 167 22.49 8.10 -3.74
CA GLU A 167 22.89 9.25 -2.93
C GLU A 167 21.70 10.08 -2.42
N LEU A 168 20.64 10.25 -3.21
CA LEU A 168 19.49 11.10 -2.84
C LEU A 168 18.35 10.34 -2.17
N ILE A 169 18.21 9.03 -2.40
CA ILE A 169 17.09 8.25 -1.84
C ILE A 169 17.62 7.25 -0.82
N LYS A 170 18.40 6.27 -1.27
CA LYS A 170 18.71 5.07 -0.48
C LYS A 170 19.45 5.40 0.82
N LYS A 171 20.45 6.28 0.78
CA LYS A 171 21.20 6.70 1.98
C LYS A 171 20.38 7.50 3.00
N HIS A 172 19.25 8.06 2.58
CA HIS A 172 18.45 8.99 3.38
C HIS A 172 17.01 8.51 3.63
N MET A 173 16.66 7.27 3.24
CA MET A 173 15.29 6.74 3.34
C MET A 173 14.66 6.95 4.71
N LYS A 174 15.34 6.52 5.78
CA LYS A 174 14.86 6.68 7.16
C LYS A 174 14.67 8.14 7.53
N THR A 175 15.67 8.98 7.24
CA THR A 175 15.61 10.42 7.52
C THR A 175 14.42 11.09 6.83
N ILE A 176 14.14 10.75 5.57
CA ILE A 176 13.02 11.33 4.81
C ILE A 176 11.68 10.86 5.37
N VAL A 177 11.56 9.58 5.69
CA VAL A 177 10.32 8.97 6.20
C VAL A 177 9.98 9.47 7.61
N GLU A 178 10.99 9.60 8.47
CA GLU A 178 10.87 9.99 9.88
C GLU A 178 11.01 11.50 10.10
N MET A 179 11.17 12.29 9.04
CA MET A 179 11.43 13.72 9.15
C MET A 179 10.34 14.44 9.95
N GLU A 180 10.76 15.20 10.97
CA GLU A 180 9.84 15.95 11.81
C GLU A 180 8.98 16.91 10.98
N ASN A 181 7.68 16.96 11.28
CA ASN A 181 6.71 17.86 10.66
C ASN A 181 6.57 17.76 9.12
N SER A 182 7.17 16.77 8.47
CA SER A 182 7.00 16.60 7.02
C SER A 182 7.09 15.17 6.50
N GLY A 183 7.60 14.22 7.30
CA GLY A 183 7.69 12.80 6.95
C GLY A 183 6.33 12.10 6.84
N VAL A 184 6.36 10.77 6.65
CA VAL A 184 5.19 9.94 6.35
C VAL A 184 4.08 10.11 7.38
N VAL A 185 4.43 10.10 8.67
CA VAL A 185 3.47 10.26 9.75
C VAL A 185 2.74 11.60 9.67
N HIS A 186 3.46 12.67 9.36
CA HIS A 186 2.87 14.00 9.19
C HIS A 186 1.95 14.05 7.96
N MET A 187 2.33 13.42 6.85
CA MET A 187 1.49 13.33 5.66
C MET A 187 0.18 12.56 5.92
N LEU A 188 0.25 11.45 6.68
CA LEU A 188 -0.92 10.67 7.07
C LEU A 188 -1.87 11.45 7.99
N LYS A 189 -1.32 12.15 9.00
CA LYS A 189 -2.12 12.97 9.93
C LYS A 189 -2.84 14.13 9.22
N ASN A 190 -2.20 14.76 8.24
CA ASN A 190 -2.73 15.91 7.53
C ASN A 190 -3.39 15.58 6.18
N GLN A 191 -3.67 14.30 5.89
CA GLN A 191 -4.35 13.86 4.67
C GLN A 191 -3.68 14.33 3.36
N LYS A 192 -2.35 14.36 3.34
CA LYS A 192 -1.57 14.78 2.15
C LYS A 192 -1.39 13.62 1.16
N THR A 193 -2.48 13.22 0.52
CA THR A 193 -2.55 12.06 -0.39
C THR A 193 -1.57 12.16 -1.57
N ASP A 194 -1.46 13.32 -2.21
CA ASP A 194 -0.59 13.52 -3.39
C ASP A 194 0.89 13.47 -3.04
N ASP A 195 1.29 14.15 -1.96
CA ASP A 195 2.69 14.13 -1.49
C ASP A 195 3.11 12.70 -1.11
N LEU A 196 2.21 11.95 -0.49
CA LEU A 196 2.43 10.55 -0.13
C LEU A 196 2.54 9.65 -1.37
N ALA A 197 1.77 9.93 -2.43
CA ALA A 197 1.87 9.24 -3.72
C ALA A 197 3.22 9.50 -4.41
N CYS A 198 3.70 10.75 -4.37
CA CYS A 198 5.04 11.10 -4.85
C CYS A 198 6.13 10.37 -4.05
N MET A 199 6.00 10.33 -2.71
CA MET A 199 6.94 9.59 -1.87
C MET A 199 6.96 8.09 -2.20
N TYR A 200 5.78 7.47 -2.36
CA TYR A 200 5.65 6.07 -2.75
C TYR A 200 6.37 5.77 -4.08
N LYS A 201 6.13 6.58 -5.12
CA LYS A 201 6.79 6.43 -6.44
C LYS A 201 8.31 6.58 -6.36
N LEU A 202 8.80 7.47 -5.50
CA LEU A 202 10.23 7.66 -5.32
C LEU A 202 10.85 6.44 -4.63
N PHE A 203 10.23 5.96 -3.55
CA PHE A 203 10.73 4.83 -2.77
C PHE A 203 10.59 3.49 -3.49
N SER A 204 9.68 3.36 -4.47
CA SER A 204 9.59 2.16 -5.31
C SER A 204 10.79 1.96 -6.24
N ARG A 205 11.62 2.99 -6.44
CA ARG A 205 12.82 2.93 -7.30
C ARG A 205 13.98 2.18 -6.64
N VAL A 206 14.05 2.20 -5.31
CA VAL A 206 15.17 1.65 -4.54
C VAL A 206 14.78 0.39 -3.78
N HIS A 207 15.73 -0.55 -3.68
CA HIS A 207 15.57 -1.74 -2.85
C HIS A 207 15.31 -1.34 -1.39
N ASP A 208 14.42 -2.07 -0.70
CA ASP A 208 13.95 -1.80 0.67
C ASP A 208 13.23 -0.45 0.91
N GLY A 209 13.03 0.37 -0.12
CA GLY A 209 12.35 1.65 0.02
C GLY A 209 10.91 1.49 0.51
N LEU A 210 10.10 0.70 -0.21
CA LEU A 210 8.70 0.44 0.17
C LEU A 210 8.59 -0.23 1.54
N LYS A 211 9.54 -1.10 1.90
CA LYS A 211 9.58 -1.75 3.21
C LYS A 211 9.83 -0.74 4.33
N THR A 212 10.83 0.13 4.18
CA THR A 212 11.15 1.19 5.15
C THR A 212 9.95 2.12 5.37
N MET A 213 9.28 2.49 4.27
CA MET A 213 8.07 3.29 4.34
C MET A 213 6.93 2.55 5.05
N SER A 214 6.69 1.28 4.70
CA SER A 214 5.67 0.43 5.30
C SER A 214 5.89 0.24 6.81
N ASP A 215 7.14 0.06 7.26
CA ASP A 215 7.47 -0.10 8.68
C ASP A 215 7.10 1.16 9.48
N CYS A 216 7.36 2.35 8.94
CA CYS A 216 6.96 3.62 9.56
C CYS A 216 5.43 3.80 9.60
N VAL A 217 4.73 3.49 8.49
CA VAL A 217 3.25 3.51 8.47
C VAL A 217 2.68 2.53 9.50
N SER A 218 3.27 1.33 9.59
CA SER A 218 2.85 0.29 10.52
C SER A 218 3.01 0.74 11.98
N GLN A 219 4.15 1.34 12.32
CA GLN A 219 4.37 1.88 13.66
C GLN A 219 3.29 2.93 14.02
N TYR A 220 3.07 3.90 13.14
CA TYR A 220 2.03 4.91 13.35
C TYR A 220 0.63 4.30 13.47
N LEU A 221 0.29 3.35 12.60
CA LEU A 221 -1.01 2.68 12.63
C LEU A 221 -1.20 1.89 13.92
N ARG A 222 -0.20 1.15 14.38
CA ARG A 222 -0.26 0.42 15.66
C ARG A 222 -0.43 1.36 16.85
N GLU A 223 0.24 2.50 16.86
CA GLU A 223 0.08 3.52 17.91
C GLU A 223 -1.34 4.09 17.92
N GLN A 224 -1.86 4.49 16.75
CA GLN A 224 -3.23 5.00 16.63
C GLN A 224 -4.29 3.94 16.99
N GLY A 225 -4.11 2.71 16.50
CA GLY A 225 -5.00 1.60 16.79
C GLY A 225 -5.01 1.22 18.26
N LYS A 226 -3.84 1.21 18.92
CA LYS A 226 -3.74 1.02 20.37
C LYS A 226 -4.48 2.12 21.12
N ALA A 227 -4.29 3.39 20.77
CA ALA A 227 -4.99 4.48 21.42
C ALA A 227 -6.52 4.31 21.33
N LEU A 228 -7.04 3.98 20.14
CA LEU A 228 -8.49 3.72 19.96
C LEU A 228 -9.01 2.52 20.75
N VAL A 229 -8.17 1.50 20.92
CA VAL A 229 -8.59 0.24 21.52
C VAL A 229 -8.39 0.19 23.04
N GLN A 230 -7.42 0.97 23.55
CA GLN A 230 -7.05 1.08 24.95
C GLN A 230 -7.64 2.32 25.65
N GLU A 231 -8.32 3.24 24.93
CA GLU A 231 -9.04 4.36 25.53
C GLU A 231 -10.17 3.88 26.47
N GLU A 232 -9.72 3.73 27.71
CA GLU A 232 -10.25 3.86 29.07
C GLU A 232 -11.48 3.08 29.57
N GLU A 233 -11.25 2.60 30.78
CA GLU A 233 -12.08 2.01 31.83
C GLU A 233 -13.30 2.87 32.25
N GLY A 234 -13.61 3.95 31.52
CA GLY A 234 -14.64 4.96 31.79
C GLY A 234 -15.93 4.83 30.98
N GLY A 235 -16.21 3.68 30.38
CA GLY A 235 -17.49 3.43 29.68
C GLY A 235 -17.51 3.88 28.23
N THR A 236 -16.46 3.58 27.45
CA THR A 236 -16.43 3.77 26.00
C THR A 236 -17.65 3.11 25.36
N ASN A 237 -18.44 3.92 24.65
CA ASN A 237 -19.61 3.46 23.93
C ASN A 237 -19.15 2.48 22.82
N ALA A 238 -19.61 1.23 22.89
CA ALA A 238 -19.34 0.19 21.89
C ALA A 238 -19.58 0.67 20.45
N ILE A 239 -20.57 1.56 20.26
CA ILE A 239 -20.89 2.11 18.95
C ILE A 239 -19.76 3.02 18.44
N ASN A 240 -19.27 3.93 19.29
CA ASN A 240 -18.19 4.85 18.94
C ASN A 240 -16.87 4.11 18.72
N PHE A 241 -16.60 3.07 19.52
CA PHE A 241 -15.43 2.22 19.36
C PHE A 241 -15.35 1.62 17.95
N VAL A 242 -16.42 0.95 17.51
CA VAL A 242 -16.44 0.32 16.18
C VAL A 242 -16.45 1.39 15.08
N GLN A 243 -17.18 2.50 15.26
CA GLN A 243 -17.20 3.58 14.29
C GLN A 243 -15.80 4.20 14.07
N ASN A 244 -15.05 4.48 15.14
CA ASN A 244 -13.70 5.03 15.03
C ASN A 244 -12.75 4.07 14.30
N LEU A 245 -12.90 2.75 14.51
CA LEU A 245 -12.12 1.74 13.79
C LEU A 245 -12.48 1.66 12.31
N LEU A 246 -13.76 1.78 11.97
CA LEU A 246 -14.24 1.86 10.58
C LEU A 246 -13.69 3.12 9.89
N ASP A 247 -13.75 4.27 10.56
CA ASP A 247 -13.26 5.54 10.01
C ASP A 247 -11.72 5.50 9.81
N LEU A 248 -10.99 4.88 10.74
CA LEU A 248 -9.55 4.66 10.58
C LEU A 248 -9.26 3.73 9.39
N LYS A 249 -10.05 2.67 9.22
CA LYS A 249 -9.90 1.72 8.11
C LYS A 249 -10.19 2.39 6.77
N ASP A 250 -11.28 3.15 6.68
CA ASP A 250 -11.64 3.91 5.49
C ASP A 250 -10.54 4.90 5.10
N ARG A 251 -9.96 5.60 6.08
CA ARG A 251 -8.84 6.53 5.84
C ARG A 251 -7.61 5.81 5.27
N LEU A 252 -7.27 4.64 5.80
CA LEU A 252 -6.12 3.88 5.32
C LEU A 252 -6.37 3.22 3.98
N ASP A 253 -7.59 2.75 3.71
CA ASP A 253 -7.97 2.25 2.39
C ASP A 253 -7.92 3.37 1.35
N HIS A 254 -8.30 4.59 1.71
CA HIS A 254 -8.14 5.76 0.84
C HIS A 254 -6.68 6.01 0.48
N PHE A 255 -5.75 5.98 1.45
CA PHE A 255 -4.32 6.10 1.16
C PHE A 255 -3.78 4.91 0.37
N LEU A 256 -4.24 3.69 0.66
CA LEU A 256 -3.85 2.48 -0.07
C LEU A 256 -4.21 2.60 -1.56
N HIS A 257 -5.42 3.09 -1.85
CA HIS A 257 -5.89 3.26 -3.21
C HIS A 257 -5.20 4.44 -3.93
N ASN A 258 -5.17 5.61 -3.29
CA ASN A 258 -4.79 6.86 -3.95
C ASN A 258 -3.30 7.22 -3.85
N SER A 259 -2.61 6.75 -2.80
CA SER A 259 -1.19 7.04 -2.59
C SER A 259 -0.29 5.83 -2.83
N PHE A 260 -0.72 4.63 -2.43
CA PHE A 260 0.11 3.42 -2.50
C PHE A 260 -0.22 2.49 -3.66
N ALA A 261 -1.04 2.93 -4.63
CA ALA A 261 -1.38 2.18 -5.84
C ALA A 261 -1.88 0.74 -5.59
N ASN A 262 -2.60 0.51 -4.49
CA ASN A 262 -3.05 -0.81 -4.03
C ASN A 262 -1.93 -1.83 -3.82
N ASP A 263 -0.74 -1.36 -3.42
CA ASP A 263 0.41 -2.22 -3.20
C ASP A 263 0.16 -3.31 -2.14
N LYS A 264 0.66 -4.51 -2.43
CA LYS A 264 0.41 -5.70 -1.61
C LYS A 264 1.08 -5.64 -0.24
N ILE A 265 2.26 -5.03 -0.14
CA ILE A 265 3.00 -4.88 1.12
C ILE A 265 2.17 -4.04 2.08
N PHE A 266 1.70 -2.88 1.61
CA PHE A 266 0.86 -1.99 2.43
C PHE A 266 -0.49 -2.63 2.77
N LYS A 267 -1.13 -3.32 1.83
CA LYS A 267 -2.40 -4.03 2.09
C LYS A 267 -2.26 -5.10 3.18
N GLN A 268 -1.19 -5.90 3.12
CA GLN A 268 -0.91 -6.94 4.11
C GLN A 268 -0.53 -6.33 5.47
N MET A 269 0.27 -5.27 5.47
CA MET A 269 0.65 -4.54 6.69
C MET A 269 -0.59 -3.97 7.39
N ILE A 270 -1.47 -3.27 6.67
CA ILE A 270 -2.72 -2.73 7.23
C ILE A 270 -3.56 -3.86 7.83
N ALA A 271 -3.76 -4.96 7.10
CA ALA A 271 -4.53 -6.10 7.60
C ALA A 271 -3.91 -6.70 8.89
N SER A 272 -2.59 -6.92 8.90
CA SER A 272 -1.87 -7.45 10.05
C SER A 272 -1.94 -6.53 11.26
N ASP A 273 -1.90 -5.22 11.05
CA ASP A 273 -1.93 -4.25 12.14
C ASP A 273 -3.32 -4.13 12.73
N PHE A 274 -4.37 -4.12 11.89
CA PHE A 274 -5.77 -4.19 12.36
C PHE A 274 -6.04 -5.46 13.17
N GLU A 275 -5.56 -6.62 12.71
CA GLU A 275 -5.63 -7.85 13.48
C GLU A 275 -4.88 -7.71 14.81
N TYR A 276 -3.69 -7.13 14.80
CA TYR A 276 -2.91 -6.96 16.02
C TYR A 276 -3.63 -6.11 17.08
N PHE A 277 -4.03 -4.88 16.75
CA PHE A 277 -4.59 -3.99 17.78
C PHE A 277 -6.05 -4.29 18.13
N LEU A 278 -6.87 -4.82 17.21
CA LEU A 278 -8.28 -5.16 17.51
C LEU A 278 -8.35 -6.23 18.61
N ASN A 279 -7.41 -7.18 18.60
CA ASN A 279 -7.36 -8.27 19.56
C ASN A 279 -6.63 -7.90 20.87
N LEU A 280 -6.16 -6.67 21.04
CA LEU A 280 -5.63 -6.20 22.34
C LEU A 280 -6.73 -5.91 23.36
N ASN A 281 -7.98 -5.67 22.91
CA ASN A 281 -9.12 -5.47 23.80
C ASN A 281 -10.04 -6.69 23.80
N PRO A 282 -10.20 -7.38 24.94
CA PRO A 282 -11.05 -8.56 25.04
C PRO A 282 -12.56 -8.27 24.84
N LYS A 283 -12.97 -6.99 24.87
CA LYS A 283 -14.35 -6.57 24.60
C LYS A 283 -14.64 -6.35 23.11
N SER A 284 -13.64 -6.38 22.23
CA SER A 284 -13.82 -6.20 20.79
C SER A 284 -14.91 -7.11 20.18
N PRO A 285 -14.99 -8.43 20.51
CA PRO A 285 -16.09 -9.29 20.05
C PRO A 285 -17.47 -8.80 20.48
N GLU A 286 -17.63 -8.36 21.74
CA GLU A 286 -18.88 -7.84 22.28
C GLU A 286 -19.27 -6.52 21.62
N TYR A 287 -18.30 -5.60 21.47
CA TYR A 287 -18.55 -4.28 20.90
C TYR A 287 -18.95 -4.36 19.43
N LEU A 288 -18.30 -5.26 18.66
CA LEU A 288 -18.69 -5.51 17.28
C LEU A 288 -20.13 -6.07 17.20
N SER A 289 -20.48 -6.97 18.11
CA SER A 289 -21.84 -7.51 18.20
C SER A 289 -22.88 -6.44 18.56
N LEU A 290 -22.58 -5.57 19.53
CA LEU A 290 -23.42 -4.46 19.94
C LEU A 290 -23.59 -3.42 18.83
N PHE A 291 -22.55 -3.14 18.05
CA PHE A 291 -22.62 -2.24 16.91
C PHE A 291 -23.57 -2.78 15.84
N ILE A 292 -23.46 -4.06 15.49
CA ILE A 292 -24.37 -4.70 14.54
C ILE A 292 -25.81 -4.72 15.08
N ASP A 293 -25.97 -5.02 16.38
CA ASP A 293 -27.27 -4.97 17.06
C ASP A 293 -27.91 -3.59 17.04
N ASP A 294 -27.13 -2.51 17.20
CA ASP A 294 -27.59 -1.14 16.99
C ASP A 294 -28.11 -0.94 15.56
N LYS A 295 -27.31 -1.27 14.53
CA LYS A 295 -27.71 -1.06 13.13
C LYS A 295 -28.93 -1.87 12.68
N LEU A 296 -29.23 -2.98 13.34
CA LEU A 296 -30.36 -3.86 13.01
C LEU A 296 -31.61 -3.61 13.87
N LYS A 297 -31.60 -2.66 14.82
CA LYS A 297 -32.75 -2.35 15.69
C LYS A 297 -33.70 -1.28 15.11
N LYS A 298 -35.00 -1.52 15.22
CA LYS A 298 -36.07 -0.54 14.95
C LYS A 298 -35.84 0.72 15.79
N GLY A 299 -35.86 1.88 15.14
CA GLY A 299 -35.74 3.19 15.79
C GLY A 299 -34.32 3.78 15.79
N VAL A 300 -33.33 3.11 15.19
CA VAL A 300 -32.06 3.74 14.85
C VAL A 300 -32.28 4.72 13.69
N LYS A 301 -31.74 5.95 13.86
CA LYS A 301 -32.03 7.13 13.02
C LYS A 301 -31.91 6.84 11.53
N GLY A 302 -33.02 6.97 10.79
CA GLY A 302 -33.10 7.44 9.39
C GLY A 302 -32.27 6.75 8.29
N MET A 303 -31.53 5.68 8.57
CA MET A 303 -30.70 5.00 7.56
C MET A 303 -31.57 4.20 6.59
N THR A 304 -31.22 4.27 5.32
CA THR A 304 -31.80 3.43 4.28
C THR A 304 -31.27 1.99 4.39
N GLU A 305 -31.98 1.02 3.82
CA GLU A 305 -31.54 -0.38 3.81
C GLU A 305 -30.16 -0.55 3.15
N GLN A 306 -29.88 0.23 2.10
CA GLN A 306 -28.58 0.20 1.39
C GLN A 306 -27.42 0.74 2.24
N GLU A 307 -27.67 1.78 3.05
CA GLU A 307 -26.67 2.30 3.99
C GLU A 307 -26.38 1.30 5.10
N ILE A 308 -27.41 0.61 5.60
CA ILE A 308 -27.24 -0.48 6.58
C ILE A 308 -26.37 -1.58 5.98
N GLU A 309 -26.67 -2.04 4.77
CA GLU A 309 -25.88 -3.08 4.10
C GLU A 309 -24.41 -2.68 3.95
N THR A 310 -24.15 -1.45 3.50
CA THR A 310 -22.78 -0.93 3.34
C THR A 310 -22.01 -0.94 4.66
N VAL A 311 -22.67 -0.52 5.76
CA VAL A 311 -22.07 -0.52 7.09
C VAL A 311 -21.81 -1.95 7.59
N LEU A 312 -22.73 -2.89 7.34
CA LEU A 312 -22.54 -4.30 7.70
C LEU A 312 -21.36 -4.91 6.92
N ASP A 313 -21.21 -4.62 5.64
CA ASP A 313 -20.06 -5.09 4.85
C ASP A 313 -18.73 -4.58 5.38
N LYS A 314 -18.64 -3.29 5.72
CA LYS A 314 -17.43 -2.74 6.36
C LYS A 314 -17.17 -3.36 7.73
N THR A 315 -18.23 -3.61 8.51
CA THR A 315 -18.13 -4.27 9.82
C THR A 315 -17.61 -5.71 9.69
N MET A 316 -18.01 -6.41 8.62
CA MET A 316 -17.50 -7.75 8.32
C MET A 316 -16.00 -7.76 8.00
N VAL A 317 -15.44 -6.67 7.46
CA VAL A 317 -13.99 -6.53 7.30
C VAL A 317 -13.29 -6.53 8.67
N LEU A 318 -13.83 -5.81 9.66
CA LEU A 318 -13.30 -5.85 11.03
C LEU A 318 -13.49 -7.21 11.68
N PHE A 319 -14.63 -7.87 11.46
CA PHE A 319 -14.89 -9.23 11.95
C PHE A 319 -13.83 -10.23 11.48
N ARG A 320 -13.34 -10.12 10.24
CA ARG A 320 -12.27 -11.00 9.72
C ARG A 320 -11.00 -10.92 10.56
N PHE A 321 -10.66 -9.72 11.04
CA PHE A 321 -9.49 -9.46 11.88
C PHE A 321 -9.67 -9.93 13.34
N LEU A 322 -10.87 -10.35 13.75
CA LEU A 322 -11.12 -10.83 15.10
C LEU A 322 -10.64 -12.28 15.28
N GLN A 323 -9.92 -12.57 16.37
CA GLN A 323 -9.47 -13.93 16.70
C GLN A 323 -10.54 -14.72 17.46
N GLU A 324 -11.16 -14.15 18.49
CA GLU A 324 -12.17 -14.79 19.34
C GLU A 324 -13.59 -14.75 18.71
N LYS A 325 -13.75 -15.41 17.57
CA LYS A 325 -15.03 -15.43 16.81
C LYS A 325 -16.16 -16.18 17.53
N ASP A 326 -15.84 -17.16 18.37
CA ASP A 326 -16.78 -17.90 19.22
C ASP A 326 -17.38 -17.02 20.33
N VAL A 327 -16.55 -16.14 20.91
CA VAL A 327 -17.00 -15.13 21.88
C VAL A 327 -17.98 -14.16 21.20
N PHE A 328 -17.65 -13.69 19.99
CA PHE A 328 -18.56 -12.88 19.17
C PHE A 328 -19.89 -13.60 18.92
N GLU A 329 -19.86 -14.87 18.49
CA GLU A 329 -21.06 -15.68 18.23
C GLU A 329 -21.99 -15.70 19.44
N ARG A 330 -21.43 -15.89 20.64
CA ARG A 330 -22.21 -15.92 21.88
C ARG A 330 -22.96 -14.62 22.13
N TYR A 331 -22.29 -13.47 21.99
CA TYR A 331 -22.92 -12.16 22.14
C TYR A 331 -23.94 -11.88 21.03
N TYR A 332 -23.57 -12.18 19.78
CA TYR A 332 -24.45 -11.99 18.62
C TYR A 332 -25.75 -12.78 18.77
N LYS A 333 -25.65 -14.04 19.19
CA LYS A 333 -26.81 -14.90 19.47
C LYS A 333 -27.70 -14.33 20.58
N GLN A 334 -27.13 -13.77 21.64
CA GLN A 334 -27.90 -13.12 22.70
C GLN A 334 -28.65 -11.88 22.20
N HIS A 335 -27.99 -11.05 21.38
CA HIS A 335 -28.60 -9.86 20.80
C HIS A 335 -29.69 -10.20 19.78
N LEU A 336 -29.42 -11.14 18.87
CA LEU A 336 -30.39 -11.65 17.91
C LEU A 336 -31.64 -12.22 18.61
N ALA A 337 -31.44 -13.03 19.66
CA ALA A 337 -32.56 -13.59 20.42
C ALA A 337 -33.48 -12.50 21.00
N LYS A 338 -32.91 -11.44 21.57
CA LYS A 338 -33.67 -10.29 22.07
C LYS A 338 -34.40 -9.57 20.94
N ARG A 339 -33.76 -9.36 19.79
CA ARG A 339 -34.38 -8.66 18.65
C ARG A 339 -35.56 -9.45 18.08
N LEU A 340 -35.41 -10.76 17.90
CA LEU A 340 -36.47 -11.65 17.41
C LEU A 340 -37.65 -11.75 18.38
N LEU A 341 -37.39 -12.01 19.66
CA LEU A 341 -38.47 -12.21 20.66
C LEU A 341 -39.23 -10.92 20.97
N LEU A 342 -38.56 -9.77 20.93
CA LEU A 342 -39.19 -8.47 21.18
C LEU A 342 -39.68 -7.78 19.89
N ASN A 343 -39.57 -8.45 18.74
CA ASN A 343 -39.90 -7.90 17.41
C ASN A 343 -39.28 -6.52 17.14
N LYS A 344 -38.01 -6.36 17.55
CA LYS A 344 -37.23 -5.11 17.45
C LYS A 344 -36.31 -5.05 16.23
N SER A 345 -36.29 -6.06 15.36
CA SER A 345 -35.49 -6.04 14.12
C SER A 345 -36.07 -5.06 13.10
N VAL A 346 -35.22 -4.28 12.41
CA VAL A 346 -35.64 -3.35 11.33
C VAL A 346 -36.30 -4.11 10.19
N SER A 347 -35.65 -5.18 9.71
CA SER A 347 -36.10 -6.01 8.59
C SER A 347 -35.57 -7.43 8.75
N ASP A 348 -36.40 -8.43 8.48
CA ASP A 348 -36.02 -9.85 8.50
C ASP A 348 -35.00 -10.17 7.41
N ASP A 349 -35.03 -9.45 6.29
CA ASP A 349 -34.11 -9.66 5.17
C ASP A 349 -32.70 -9.18 5.52
N ASN A 350 -32.58 -8.05 6.22
CA ASN A 350 -31.28 -7.57 6.73
C ASN A 350 -30.66 -8.55 7.74
N GLU A 351 -31.47 -9.16 8.61
CA GLU A 351 -30.98 -10.16 9.57
C GLU A 351 -30.51 -11.44 8.85
N LYS A 352 -31.27 -11.94 7.87
CA LYS A 352 -30.88 -13.09 7.06
C LYS A 352 -29.62 -12.82 6.24
N ASN A 353 -29.49 -11.61 5.66
CA ASN A 353 -28.30 -11.18 4.95
C ASN A 353 -27.09 -11.20 5.88
N MET A 354 -27.20 -10.62 7.08
CA MET A 354 -26.12 -10.64 8.08
C MET A 354 -25.69 -12.07 8.45
N ILE A 355 -26.64 -13.00 8.65
CA ILE A 355 -26.32 -14.41 8.90
C ILE A 355 -25.62 -15.04 7.69
N SER A 356 -26.05 -14.72 6.46
CA SER A 356 -25.38 -15.18 5.24
C SER A 356 -23.93 -14.70 5.14
N LYS A 357 -23.66 -13.45 5.52
CA LYS A 357 -22.28 -12.91 5.60
C LYS A 357 -21.45 -13.69 6.63
N LEU A 358 -21.98 -13.94 7.83
CA LEU A 358 -21.30 -14.75 8.86
C LEU A 358 -21.03 -16.19 8.39
N LYS A 359 -21.98 -16.79 7.67
CA LYS A 359 -21.85 -18.13 7.09
C LYS A 359 -20.75 -18.20 6.04
N THR A 360 -20.61 -17.16 5.24
CA THR A 360 -19.55 -17.06 4.22
C THR A 360 -18.16 -17.01 4.88
N GLU A 361 -18.03 -16.29 5.99
CA GLU A 361 -16.73 -16.15 6.69
C GLU A 361 -16.37 -17.35 7.57
N CYS A 362 -17.33 -17.98 8.24
CA CYS A 362 -17.08 -19.00 9.28
C CYS A 362 -17.67 -20.38 8.98
N GLY A 363 -18.44 -20.51 7.89
CA GLY A 363 -19.09 -21.75 7.49
C GLY A 363 -20.43 -22.04 8.21
N CYS A 364 -21.12 -23.09 7.75
CA CYS A 364 -22.47 -23.43 8.19
C CYS A 364 -22.59 -23.81 9.67
N GLN A 365 -21.54 -24.39 10.27
CA GLN A 365 -21.57 -24.81 11.67
C GLN A 365 -21.68 -23.61 12.62
N PHE A 366 -21.02 -22.51 12.28
CA PHE A 366 -21.05 -21.26 13.04
C PHE A 366 -22.45 -20.64 13.07
N THR A 367 -23.18 -20.69 11.94
CA THR A 367 -24.51 -20.06 11.82
C THR A 367 -25.68 -20.99 12.11
N SER A 368 -25.47 -22.30 12.22
CA SER A 368 -26.54 -23.29 12.34
C SER A 368 -27.57 -22.97 13.44
N LYS A 369 -27.10 -22.52 14.62
CA LYS A 369 -28.00 -22.14 15.73
C LYS A 369 -28.79 -20.87 15.42
N LEU A 370 -28.16 -19.88 14.78
CA LEU A 370 -28.80 -18.62 14.38
C LEU A 370 -29.88 -18.86 13.31
N GLU A 371 -29.59 -19.71 12.33
CA GLU A 371 -30.55 -20.15 11.32
C GLU A 371 -31.72 -20.92 11.94
N GLY A 372 -31.43 -21.78 12.94
CA GLY A 372 -32.43 -22.48 13.74
C GLY A 372 -33.38 -21.53 14.48
N MET A 373 -32.86 -20.42 15.05
CA MET A 373 -33.69 -19.41 15.70
C MET A 373 -34.69 -18.75 14.73
N PHE A 374 -34.28 -18.50 13.48
CA PHE A 374 -35.21 -17.99 12.45
C PHE A 374 -36.30 -19.01 12.10
N LYS A 375 -35.91 -20.28 11.93
CA LYS A 375 -36.87 -21.36 11.66
C LYS A 375 -37.90 -21.48 12.78
N ASP A 376 -37.46 -21.41 14.04
CA ASP A 376 -38.33 -21.43 15.21
C ASP A 376 -39.32 -20.24 15.21
N MET A 377 -38.89 -19.05 14.79
CA MET A 377 -39.77 -17.88 14.69
C MET A 377 -40.85 -18.07 13.62
N THR A 378 -40.48 -18.59 12.45
CA THR A 378 -41.44 -18.90 11.37
C THR A 378 -42.44 -19.97 11.81
N VAL A 379 -41.95 -21.09 12.35
CA VAL A 379 -42.81 -22.19 12.83
C VAL A 379 -43.72 -21.71 13.97
N SER A 380 -43.19 -20.91 14.91
CA SER A 380 -43.99 -20.34 15.99
C SER A 380 -45.12 -19.43 15.48
N ASN A 381 -44.87 -18.63 14.45
CA ASN A 381 -45.91 -17.78 13.85
C ASN A 381 -47.03 -18.66 13.25
N THR A 382 -46.66 -19.70 12.50
CA THR A 382 -47.63 -20.64 11.91
C THR A 382 -48.45 -21.36 12.99
N ILE A 383 -47.80 -21.91 14.03
CA ILE A 383 -48.49 -22.56 15.17
C ILE A 383 -49.45 -21.56 15.86
N MET A 384 -49.04 -20.30 15.98
CA MET A 384 -49.86 -19.27 16.62
C MET A 384 -51.08 -18.89 15.75
N GLU A 385 -50.94 -18.88 14.42
CA GLU A 385 -52.06 -18.70 13.48
C GLU A 385 -53.04 -19.86 13.56
N GLU A 386 -52.54 -21.10 13.50
CA GLU A 386 -53.36 -22.32 13.65
C GLU A 386 -54.09 -22.36 15.01
N PHE A 387 -53.42 -21.95 16.09
CA PHE A 387 -54.05 -21.86 17.41
C PHE A 387 -55.17 -20.80 17.43
N LYS A 388 -54.95 -19.63 16.82
CA LYS A 388 -55.99 -18.59 16.73
C LYS A 388 -57.22 -19.10 15.96
N GLU A 389 -57.01 -19.81 14.86
CA GLU A 389 -58.11 -20.46 14.11
C GLU A 389 -58.82 -21.54 14.93
N HIS A 390 -58.07 -22.34 15.68
CA HIS A 390 -58.63 -23.32 16.59
C HIS A 390 -59.49 -22.67 17.69
N VAL A 391 -59.03 -21.59 18.31
CA VAL A 391 -59.78 -20.86 19.34
C VAL A 391 -61.09 -20.31 18.78
N LEU A 392 -61.07 -19.76 17.56
CA LEU A 392 -62.25 -19.24 16.88
C LEU A 392 -63.26 -20.33 16.51
N SER A 393 -62.79 -21.50 16.07
CA SER A 393 -63.63 -22.62 15.62
C SER A 393 -64.17 -23.49 16.75
N SER A 394 -63.38 -23.69 17.82
CA SER A 394 -63.75 -24.52 18.98
C SER A 394 -64.50 -23.75 20.06
N GLY A 395 -64.50 -22.41 20.01
CA GLY A 395 -65.08 -21.56 21.06
C GLY A 395 -64.29 -21.59 22.37
N ALA A 396 -62.99 -21.94 22.32
CA ALA A 396 -62.14 -21.97 23.51
C ALA A 396 -62.09 -20.60 24.20
N ASN A 397 -62.42 -20.55 25.50
CA ASN A 397 -62.47 -19.30 26.25
C ASN A 397 -61.09 -18.94 26.83
N LEU A 398 -60.44 -17.89 26.29
CA LEU A 398 -59.18 -17.36 26.80
C LEU A 398 -59.34 -16.33 27.92
N HIS A 399 -60.55 -16.16 28.47
CA HIS A 399 -60.86 -15.24 29.58
C HIS A 399 -60.42 -13.79 29.33
N GLY A 400 -60.52 -13.33 28.07
CA GLY A 400 -60.15 -11.97 27.66
C GLY A 400 -58.64 -11.73 27.50
N VAL A 401 -57.80 -12.78 27.54
CA VAL A 401 -56.35 -12.67 27.32
C VAL A 401 -56.02 -12.79 25.83
N ASP A 402 -55.36 -11.78 25.28
CA ASP A 402 -54.69 -11.89 23.98
C ASP A 402 -53.34 -12.58 24.18
N LEU A 403 -53.26 -13.85 23.77
CA LEU A 403 -52.10 -14.71 23.98
C LEU A 403 -51.25 -14.76 22.71
N SER A 404 -49.95 -14.51 22.85
CA SER A 404 -48.94 -14.80 21.82
C SER A 404 -47.85 -15.68 22.42
N VAL A 405 -47.66 -16.87 21.85
CA VAL A 405 -46.67 -17.84 22.29
C VAL A 405 -45.59 -18.00 21.23
N ARG A 406 -44.35 -18.19 21.70
CA ARG A 406 -43.19 -18.53 20.87
C ARG A 406 -42.63 -19.86 21.35
N VAL A 407 -42.58 -20.85 20.46
CA VAL A 407 -42.02 -22.18 20.74
C VAL A 407 -40.56 -22.19 20.27
N LEU A 408 -39.65 -22.42 21.20
CA LEU A 408 -38.21 -22.26 20.98
C LEU A 408 -37.49 -23.60 21.16
N THR A 409 -36.62 -23.97 20.23
CA THR A 409 -35.83 -25.20 20.30
C THR A 409 -34.72 -25.06 21.35
N THR A 410 -34.70 -25.96 22.33
CA THR A 410 -33.67 -25.98 23.38
C THR A 410 -32.29 -26.22 22.75
N GLY A 411 -31.31 -25.37 23.08
CA GLY A 411 -29.94 -25.45 22.56
C GLY A 411 -29.63 -24.52 21.38
N PHE A 412 -30.65 -24.06 20.64
CA PHE A 412 -30.48 -22.98 19.65
C PHE A 412 -30.50 -21.60 20.28
N TRP A 413 -31.37 -21.40 21.28
CA TRP A 413 -31.54 -20.13 21.96
C TRP A 413 -30.62 -20.00 23.18
N PRO A 414 -30.21 -18.77 23.56
CA PRO A 414 -29.51 -18.55 24.83
C PRO A 414 -30.32 -19.08 26.02
N THR A 415 -29.66 -19.79 26.94
CA THR A 415 -30.27 -20.29 28.17
C THR A 415 -30.73 -19.13 29.05
N GLN A 416 -32.03 -19.07 29.36
CA GLN A 416 -32.54 -18.16 30.37
C GLN A 416 -32.14 -18.69 31.76
N SER A 417 -31.68 -17.80 32.64
CA SER A 417 -31.52 -18.11 34.07
C SER A 417 -32.85 -18.63 34.64
N SER A 418 -32.77 -19.53 35.62
CA SER A 418 -33.91 -20.17 36.29
C SER A 418 -35.12 -19.24 36.41
N THR A 419 -36.27 -19.67 35.90
CA THR A 419 -37.53 -18.93 35.96
C THR A 419 -37.79 -18.51 37.41
N PRO A 420 -37.85 -17.19 37.72
CA PRO A 420 -38.23 -16.77 39.05
C PRO A 420 -39.62 -17.34 39.36
N LYS A 421 -39.85 -17.76 40.61
CA LYS A 421 -41.16 -18.28 41.05
C LYS A 421 -42.19 -17.15 40.94
N CYS A 422 -42.86 -17.07 39.80
CA CYS A 422 -43.89 -16.08 39.50
C CYS A 422 -45.27 -16.71 39.73
N SER A 423 -46.12 -16.06 40.52
CA SER A 423 -47.52 -16.45 40.65
C SER A 423 -48.30 -15.86 39.47
N ILE A 424 -48.55 -16.67 38.44
CA ILE A 424 -49.33 -16.27 37.26
C ILE A 424 -50.82 -16.21 37.65
N PRO A 425 -51.54 -15.10 37.41
CA PRO A 425 -52.98 -14.99 37.67
C PRO A 425 -53.81 -16.05 36.92
N SER A 426 -55.06 -16.27 37.35
CA SER A 426 -55.91 -17.35 36.82
C SER A 426 -56.21 -17.23 35.33
N ALA A 427 -56.54 -16.02 34.83
CA ALA A 427 -56.89 -15.84 33.42
C ALA A 427 -55.72 -16.14 32.46
N PRO A 428 -54.50 -15.58 32.63
CA PRO A 428 -53.35 -15.96 31.81
C PRO A 428 -52.92 -17.43 31.97
N ARG A 429 -53.12 -18.02 33.16
CA ARG A 429 -52.84 -19.45 33.40
C ARG A 429 -53.77 -20.34 32.57
N ASN A 430 -55.07 -20.04 32.56
CA ASN A 430 -56.04 -20.77 31.75
C ASN A 430 -55.75 -20.64 30.26
N ALA A 431 -55.39 -19.44 29.78
CA ALA A 431 -55.00 -19.23 28.39
C ALA A 431 -53.73 -20.03 28.02
N PHE A 432 -52.74 -20.06 28.91
CA PHE A 432 -51.53 -20.86 28.72
C PHE A 432 -51.81 -22.37 28.70
N GLU A 433 -52.69 -22.86 29.58
CA GLU A 433 -53.12 -24.26 29.57
C GLU A 433 -53.89 -24.63 28.31
N ALA A 434 -54.73 -23.73 27.79
CA ALA A 434 -55.43 -23.92 26.53
C ALA A 434 -54.45 -24.09 25.37
N PHE A 435 -53.44 -23.22 25.26
CA PHE A 435 -52.38 -23.36 24.26
C PHE A 435 -51.56 -24.64 24.43
N ARG A 436 -51.29 -25.09 25.66
CA ARG A 436 -50.52 -26.31 25.92
C ARG A 436 -51.28 -27.60 25.54
N ARG A 437 -52.61 -27.57 25.51
CA ARG A 437 -53.47 -28.72 25.14
C ARG A 437 -53.66 -28.84 23.63
N PHE A 438 -53.67 -27.71 22.94
CA PHE A 438 -53.52 -27.64 21.49
C PHE A 438 -52.12 -28.16 21.11
#